data_AF-A0A918HRI8-F1
#
_entry.id   AF-A0A918HRI8-F1
#
_cell.length_a   1.000
_cell.length_b   1.000
_cell.length_c   1.000
_cell.angle_alpha   90.00
_cell.angle_beta   90.00
_cell.angle_gamma   90.00
#
_symmetry.space_group_name_H-M   'P 1'
#
loop_
_entity.id
_entity.type
_entity.pdbx_description
1 polymer ?
#
loop_
_entity_poly.entity_id
_entity_poly.type
_entity_poly.pdbx_seq_one_letter_code
_entity_poly.pdbx_strand_id
1 'polypeptide(L)'
;MENARLWDLPDAAPPPICVAVAGDRSCELAGRLADLVVVGDPQQELISAFDCHGGTGKPGVGQLPICHDTDRDAAITRAHDRFRWCCGGWPVIHAIRQRFLVETACLNAVS
;
A
#
# COMPACT_ATOMS: atom_id res chain seq x y z
N MET A 1 -14.36 11.23 28.36
CA MET A 1 -13.77 9.92 28.00
C MET A 1 -12.46 9.80 28.76
N GLU A 2 -12.45 9.18 29.94
CA GLU A 2 -11.26 9.18 30.82
C GLU A 2 -11.03 7.82 31.51
N ASN A 3 -11.36 6.71 30.83
CA ASN A 3 -11.21 5.39 31.44
C ASN A 3 -10.70 4.33 30.44
N ALA A 4 -9.61 4.65 29.74
CA ALA A 4 -8.81 3.64 29.05
C ALA A 4 -7.65 3.25 29.97
N ARG A 5 -7.56 1.96 30.33
CA ARG A 5 -6.40 1.40 31.07
C ARG A 5 -5.73 0.32 30.23
N LEU A 6 -4.40 0.40 30.15
CA LEU A 6 -3.54 -0.65 29.64
C LEU A 6 -3.10 -1.50 30.83
N TRP A 7 -3.36 -2.82 30.78
CA TRP A 7 -3.10 -3.73 31.90
C TRP A 7 -1.77 -4.45 31.78
N ASP A 8 -1.33 -4.72 30.56
CA ASP A 8 -0.14 -5.53 30.27
C ASP A 8 0.66 -4.89 29.14
N LEU A 9 1.99 -5.03 29.21
CA LEU A 9 2.89 -4.75 28.11
C LEU A 9 3.47 -6.09 27.63
N PRO A 10 3.51 -6.36 26.30
CA PRO A 10 4.15 -7.57 25.81
C PRO A 10 5.65 -7.59 26.13
N ASP A 11 6.19 -8.78 26.43
CA ASP A 11 7.63 -8.99 26.67
C ASP A 11 8.47 -8.79 25.40
N ALA A 12 7.85 -8.97 24.23
CA ALA A 12 8.46 -8.71 22.94
C ALA A 12 8.40 -7.23 22.57
N ALA A 13 9.33 -6.78 21.72
CA ALA A 13 9.30 -5.43 21.16
C ALA A 13 7.93 -5.17 20.49
N PRO A 14 7.37 -3.95 20.63
CA PRO A 14 6.13 -3.58 19.95
C PRO A 14 6.23 -3.79 18.43
N PRO A 15 5.13 -4.17 17.76
CA PRO A 15 5.12 -4.28 16.31
C PRO A 15 5.39 -2.92 15.66
N PRO A 16 6.02 -2.90 14.47
CA PRO A 16 6.24 -1.65 13.74
C PRO A 16 4.90 -1.01 13.38
N ILE A 17 4.86 0.31 13.47
CA ILE A 17 3.68 1.12 13.16
C ILE A 17 3.78 1.62 11.72
N CYS A 18 2.86 1.14 10.89
CA CYS A 18 2.77 1.51 9.49
C CYS A 18 1.65 2.52 9.28
N VAL A 19 1.87 3.53 8.43
CA VAL A 19 0.82 4.49 8.04
C VAL A 19 0.55 4.39 6.55
N ALA A 20 -0.71 4.11 6.19
CA ALA A 20 -1.17 4.20 4.81
C ALA A 20 -1.40 5.66 4.42
N VAL A 21 -0.86 6.07 3.28
CA VAL A 21 -0.91 7.47 2.82
C VAL A 21 -1.63 7.61 1.48
N ALA A 22 -2.33 8.73 1.34
CA ALA A 22 -3.04 9.09 0.11
C ALA A 22 -2.92 10.60 -0.20
N GLY A 23 -1.98 11.30 0.44
CA GLY A 23 -1.74 12.73 0.22
C GLY A 23 -0.84 13.36 1.29
N ASP A 24 -0.49 14.63 1.08
CA ASP A 24 0.55 15.34 1.82
C ASP A 24 0.36 15.31 3.35
N ARG A 25 -0.84 15.58 3.86
CA ARG A 25 -1.12 15.51 5.32
C ARG A 25 -0.85 14.13 5.93
N SER A 26 -1.17 13.06 5.20
CA SER A 26 -0.89 11.70 5.64
C SER A 26 0.60 11.37 5.56
N CYS A 27 1.29 11.89 4.53
CA CYS A 27 2.75 11.78 4.41
C CYS A 27 3.47 12.53 5.54
N GLU A 28 2.98 13.71 5.93
CA GLU A 28 3.49 14.49 7.06
C GLU A 28 3.41 13.71 8.38
N LEU A 29 2.24 13.11 8.65
CA LEU A 29 2.04 12.27 9.82
C LEU A 29 2.96 11.04 9.81
N ALA A 30 3.03 10.36 8.65
CA ALA A 30 3.82 9.16 8.48
C ALA A 30 5.32 9.45 8.63
N GLY A 31 5.82 10.52 8.02
CA GLY A 31 7.23 10.91 8.10
C GLY A 31 7.70 11.08 9.54
N ARG A 32 6.86 11.69 10.39
CA ARG A 32 7.16 11.89 11.81
C ARG A 32 7.02 10.64 12.69
N LEU A 33 5.95 9.87 12.51
CA LEU A 33 5.51 8.89 13.51
C LEU A 33 5.53 7.43 13.05
N ALA A 34 5.57 7.17 11.74
CA ALA A 34 5.55 5.81 11.24
C ALA A 34 6.97 5.23 11.20
N ASP A 35 7.05 3.92 11.43
CA ASP A 35 8.25 3.12 11.15
C ASP A 35 8.36 2.83 9.64
N LEU A 36 7.22 2.78 8.93
CA LEU A 36 7.17 2.57 7.49
C LEU A 36 5.90 3.14 6.84
N VAL A 37 5.99 3.46 5.55
CA VAL A 37 4.88 3.98 4.76
C VAL A 37 4.23 2.88 3.92
N VAL A 38 2.90 2.89 3.81
CA VAL A 38 2.15 2.00 2.91
C VAL A 38 1.47 2.83 1.82
N VAL A 39 1.68 2.46 0.56
CA VAL A 39 1.05 3.10 -0.60
C VAL A 39 0.21 2.08 -1.36
N GLY A 40 -1.05 2.44 -1.63
CA GLY A 40 -1.98 1.58 -2.37
C GLY A 40 -1.74 1.60 -3.87
N ASP A 41 -1.27 2.73 -4.40
CA ASP A 41 -0.99 2.97 -5.81
C ASP A 41 0.47 3.44 -5.99
N PRO A 42 1.11 3.12 -7.14
CA PRO A 42 2.48 3.53 -7.41
C PRO A 42 2.56 5.03 -7.76
N GLN A 43 2.51 5.89 -6.74
CA GLN A 43 2.63 7.35 -6.90
C GLN A 43 3.96 7.83 -6.30
N GLN A 44 4.90 8.22 -7.16
CA GLN A 44 6.24 8.67 -6.74
C GLN A 44 6.17 9.94 -5.88
N GLU A 45 5.15 10.77 -6.07
CA GLU A 45 4.93 12.00 -5.33
C GLU A 45 4.66 11.73 -3.84
N LEU A 46 4.00 10.61 -3.51
CA LEU A 46 3.72 10.24 -2.11
C LEU A 46 4.99 9.84 -1.36
N ILE A 47 5.89 9.13 -2.03
CA ILE A 47 7.20 8.76 -1.48
C ILE A 47 8.06 10.01 -1.28
N SER A 48 8.10 10.88 -2.29
CA SER A 48 8.85 12.14 -2.21
C SER A 48 8.35 13.03 -1.06
N ALA A 49 7.02 13.12 -0.89
CA ALA A 49 6.43 13.87 0.23
C ALA A 49 6.76 13.23 1.58
N PHE A 50 6.68 11.90 1.69
CA PHE A 50 7.06 11.17 2.91
C PHE A 50 8.52 11.43 3.29
N ASP A 51 9.44 11.40 2.32
CA ASP A 51 10.85 11.68 2.54
C ASP A 51 11.09 13.11 3.03
N CYS A 52 10.44 14.10 2.41
CA CYS A 52 10.48 15.52 2.81
C CYS A 52 10.02 15.74 4.26
N HIS A 53 9.09 14.92 4.75
CA HIS A 53 8.53 15.02 6.10
C HIS A 53 9.28 14.18 7.16
N GLY A 54 10.50 13.73 6.86
CA GLY A 54 11.35 12.97 7.78
C GLY A 54 11.24 11.45 7.63
N GLY A 55 10.62 10.98 6.55
CA GLY A 55 10.55 9.57 6.19
C GLY A 55 11.82 9.00 5.54
N THR A 56 12.80 9.85 5.22
CA THR A 56 14.02 9.45 4.48
C THR A 56 14.71 8.27 5.15
N GLY A 57 14.92 7.18 4.41
CA GLY A 57 15.58 5.96 4.88
C GLY A 57 14.66 4.98 5.61
N LYS A 58 13.38 5.33 5.85
CA LYS A 58 12.37 4.39 6.33
C LYS A 58 11.81 3.56 5.19
N PRO A 59 11.45 2.28 5.42
CA PRO A 59 10.94 1.43 4.36
C PRO A 59 9.55 1.89 3.86
N GLY A 60 9.29 1.60 2.59
CA GLY A 60 7.99 1.78 1.95
C GLY A 60 7.46 0.45 1.40
N VAL A 61 6.17 0.22 1.55
CA VAL A 61 5.48 -0.98 1.04
C VAL A 61 4.39 -0.56 0.08
N GLY A 62 4.41 -1.14 -1.13
CA GLY A 62 3.38 -0.96 -2.15
C GLY A 62 2.45 -2.16 -2.26
N GLN A 63 1.19 -1.93 -2.63
CA GLN A 63 0.27 -3.01 -2.98
C GLN A 63 0.40 -3.37 -4.46
N LEU A 64 0.63 -4.66 -4.77
CA LEU A 64 0.60 -5.20 -6.13
C LEU A 64 -0.47 -6.30 -6.22
N PRO A 65 -1.59 -6.07 -6.92
CA PRO A 65 -2.57 -7.11 -7.15
C PRO A 65 -2.04 -8.16 -8.13
N ILE A 66 -2.04 -9.44 -7.73
CA ILE A 66 -1.49 -10.55 -8.50
C ILE A 66 -2.57 -11.62 -8.72
N CYS A 67 -2.75 -12.07 -9.97
CA CYS A 67 -3.56 -13.22 -10.31
C CYS A 67 -2.68 -14.31 -10.93
N HIS A 68 -2.67 -15.50 -10.35
CA HIS A 68 -1.83 -16.61 -10.79
C HIS A 68 -2.68 -17.82 -11.18
N ASP A 69 -2.30 -18.46 -12.29
CA ASP A 69 -2.85 -19.72 -12.79
C ASP A 69 -1.78 -20.41 -13.65
N THR A 70 -1.88 -21.73 -13.81
CA THR A 70 -1.02 -22.49 -14.73
C THR A 70 -1.37 -22.24 -16.20
N ASP A 71 -2.60 -21.81 -16.46
CA ASP A 71 -3.07 -21.34 -17.77
C ASP A 71 -3.11 -19.80 -17.80
N ARG A 72 -2.30 -19.22 -18.69
CA ARG A 72 -2.19 -17.77 -18.85
C ARG A 72 -3.52 -17.10 -19.19
N ASP A 73 -4.31 -17.68 -20.09
CA ASP A 73 -5.55 -17.07 -20.54
C ASP A 73 -6.64 -17.16 -19.47
N ALA A 74 -6.61 -18.23 -18.66
CA ALA A 74 -7.44 -18.37 -17.47
C ALA A 74 -7.07 -17.31 -16.41
N ALA A 75 -5.78 -17.07 -16.15
CA ALA A 75 -5.31 -16.04 -15.22
C ALA A 75 -5.78 -14.64 -15.65
N ILE A 76 -5.62 -14.30 -16.94
CA ILE A 76 -6.05 -13.00 -17.48
C ILE A 76 -7.57 -12.83 -17.33
N THR A 77 -8.35 -13.84 -17.72
CA THR A 77 -9.82 -13.81 -17.60
C THR A 77 -10.25 -13.59 -16.15
N ARG A 78 -9.62 -14.31 -15.22
CA ARG A 78 -9.91 -14.22 -13.78
C ARG A 78 -9.48 -12.87 -13.20
N ALA A 79 -8.35 -12.32 -13.61
CA ALA A 79 -7.91 -10.99 -13.20
C ALA A 79 -8.94 -9.93 -13.61
N HIS A 80 -9.42 -9.96 -14.86
CA HIS A 80 -10.45 -9.04 -15.32
C HIS A 80 -11.79 -9.18 -14.58
N ASP A 81 -12.19 -10.41 -14.21
CA ASP A 81 -13.41 -10.66 -13.43
C ASP A 81 -13.29 -10.11 -11.99
N ARG A 82 -12.14 -10.35 -11.34
CA ARG A 82 -11.96 -10.12 -9.89
C ARG A 82 -11.42 -8.75 -9.55
N PHE A 83 -10.55 -8.17 -10.37
CA PHE A 83 -9.87 -6.91 -10.07
C PHE A 83 -10.64 -5.67 -10.50
N ARG A 84 -11.88 -5.84 -10.98
CA ARG A 84 -12.77 -4.75 -11.40
C ARG A 84 -13.02 -3.66 -10.33
N TRP A 85 -12.69 -3.92 -9.05
CA TRP A 85 -12.85 -3.01 -7.92
C TRP A 85 -11.55 -2.65 -7.18
N CYS A 86 -10.39 -3.16 -7.62
CA CYS A 86 -9.14 -3.09 -6.82
C CYS A 86 -7.97 -2.39 -7.52
N CYS A 87 -8.06 -2.04 -8.81
CA CYS A 87 -6.89 -1.58 -9.60
C CYS A 87 -7.12 -0.28 -10.38
N GLY A 88 -8.29 0.36 -10.22
CA GLY A 88 -8.49 1.72 -10.68
C GLY A 88 -8.19 2.67 -9.53
N GLY A 89 -7.43 3.74 -9.75
CA GLY A 89 -7.31 4.81 -8.74
C GLY A 89 -8.70 5.30 -8.27
N TRP A 90 -8.75 5.98 -7.14
CA TRP A 90 -9.99 6.39 -6.44
C TRP A 90 -11.14 6.94 -7.34
N PRO A 91 -10.90 7.68 -8.43
CA PRO A 91 -11.97 8.13 -9.34
C PRO A 91 -12.59 7.01 -10.21
N VAL A 92 -11.84 5.96 -10.51
CA VAL A 92 -12.21 4.93 -11.49
C VAL A 92 -12.96 3.76 -10.87
N ILE A 93 -12.83 3.53 -9.55
CA ILE A 93 -13.59 2.50 -8.82
C ILE A 93 -15.11 2.76 -8.94
N HIS A 94 -15.54 4.00 -9.18
CA HIS A 94 -16.94 4.34 -9.40
C HIS A 94 -17.40 4.26 -10.88
N ALA A 95 -16.50 4.13 -11.86
CA ALA A 95 -16.85 4.24 -13.28
C ALA A 95 -15.99 3.36 -14.23
N ILE A 96 -16.50 2.14 -14.52
CA ILE A 96 -16.35 1.39 -15.80
C ILE A 96 -15.03 0.61 -16.09
N ARG A 97 -15.26 -0.58 -16.70
CA ARG A 97 -14.38 -1.62 -17.30
C ARG A 97 -12.93 -1.20 -17.59
N GLN A 98 -11.98 -1.93 -16.99
CA GLN A 98 -10.56 -1.76 -17.26
C GLN A 98 -9.90 -2.96 -17.95
N ARG A 99 -8.98 -2.62 -18.85
CA ARG A 99 -8.10 -3.51 -19.59
C ARG A 99 -6.67 -3.19 -19.14
N PHE A 100 -6.18 -3.85 -18.09
CA PHE A 100 -4.82 -3.64 -17.58
C PHE A 100 -3.90 -4.83 -17.86
N LEU A 101 -2.64 -4.50 -18.13
CA LEU A 101 -1.51 -5.40 -18.32
C LEU A 101 -1.33 -6.27 -17.06
N VAL A 102 -1.46 -7.58 -17.22
CA VAL A 102 -0.92 -8.56 -16.28
C VAL A 102 0.50 -8.86 -16.73
N GLU A 103 1.48 -8.13 -16.21
CA GLU A 103 2.89 -8.51 -16.32
C GLU A 103 3.46 -8.82 -14.95
N THR A 104 4.11 -9.98 -14.90
CA THR A 104 4.80 -10.57 -13.76
C THR A 104 5.94 -9.67 -13.28
N ALA A 105 5.96 -9.34 -11.99
CA ALA A 105 7.17 -8.87 -11.34
C ALA A 105 7.20 -9.32 -9.88
N CYS A 106 7.85 -10.46 -9.64
CA CYS A 106 8.58 -10.66 -8.40
C CYS A 106 9.72 -9.66 -8.38
N LEU A 107 9.76 -8.68 -7.47
CA LEU A 107 10.99 -8.02 -7.08
C LEU A 107 10.82 -7.28 -5.75
N ASN A 108 11.61 -7.71 -4.78
CA ASN A 108 11.95 -6.95 -3.59
C ASN A 108 12.46 -5.57 -4.03
N ALA A 109 11.72 -4.51 -3.71
CA ALA A 109 12.27 -3.16 -3.74
C ALA A 109 12.80 -2.82 -2.33
N VAL A 110 13.98 -3.38 -2.02
CA VAL A 110 14.91 -2.84 -1.01
C VAL A 110 16.19 -2.54 -1.77
N SER A 111 16.40 -1.27 -2.11
CA SER A 111 17.69 -0.59 -2.26
C SER A 111 17.45 0.90 -2.33
#